data_AF-A0A520PYF1-F1
#
_entry.id   AF-A0A520PYF1-F1
#
_cell.length_a   1.000
_cell.length_b   1.000
_cell.length_c   1.000
_cell.angle_alpha   90.00
_cell.angle_beta   90.00
_cell.angle_gamma   90.00
#
_symmetry.space_group_name_H-M   'P 1'
#
loop_
_entity.id
_entity.type
_entity.pdbx_description
1 polymer ?
#
loop_
_entity_poly.entity_id
_entity_poly.type
_entity_poly.pdbx_seq_one_letter_code
_entity_poly.pdbx_strand_id
1 'polypeptide(L)'
;MRRPVFVSLLWMIGATLGGCGARSVLAVDPPEVDAGAARDAGEDSGVAPAPDSGVDSGVDSGVVIEGPCQRDADCGGGVCRRAVGEPPADLVPLPLACGATDPGGFPLGEACRTAEQCDRGLCATSGVCVEPCGSHVDCAPDERCREVFVPTSPRSMQPLMACTALVAAPEGVRVVGPEPGPVVPGGMDFIDETLPTLGDNALVVWNGQASTTPFMASISTRMPREVVVDLLDRPADGPAPVWGAGALTITDTVTLLYPNGPNTPDERRGFTVSFGAGARTPLERFVVQRSGEGRVIDVDAYLVGGGDWTARGGRPPAELNRAMADAGAVLRAAGVELGELRVHEVFGALRDDFAVLEGASGPIGVPDELDDMYRLTAGQNRPGLAIFFVRSIEGALGIASGIPGPHVLPGNGASGVAISVDLIPLDEIGLVIAHEVGHYMGLFHTSEIDGQVNDPFPDTEECRIARDRDGDGFLLPSECRGAGADLLMFWAAQAGRISPQQSTVMRRAYFVR
;
A
#
# COMPACT_ATOMS: atom_id res chain seq x y z
N MET A 1 24.30 -12.72 -29.84
CA MET A 1 25.16 -11.79 -29.09
C MET A 1 24.26 -10.72 -28.50
N ARG A 2 23.85 -10.91 -27.25
CA ARG A 2 22.97 -10.00 -26.50
C ARG A 2 23.86 -9.01 -25.75
N ARG A 3 23.58 -7.71 -25.86
CA ARG A 3 24.23 -6.67 -25.05
C ARG A 3 23.51 -6.59 -23.70
N PRO A 4 24.23 -6.51 -22.56
CA PRO A 4 23.59 -6.22 -21.29
C PRO A 4 23.13 -4.75 -21.30
N VAL A 5 21.91 -4.52 -20.82
CA VAL A 5 21.41 -3.18 -20.49
C VAL A 5 22.09 -2.81 -19.16
N PHE A 6 22.92 -1.78 -19.19
CA PHE A 6 23.54 -1.21 -17.99
C PHE A 6 22.47 -0.45 -17.21
N VAL A 7 22.09 -0.95 -16.04
CA VAL A 7 21.36 -0.20 -15.02
C VAL A 7 22.41 0.42 -14.11
N SER A 8 22.49 1.75 -14.09
CA SER A 8 23.30 2.48 -13.11
C SER A 8 22.50 2.59 -11.82
N LEU A 9 22.86 1.85 -10.78
CA LEU A 9 22.27 1.99 -9.45
C LEU A 9 23.39 2.23 -8.43
N LEU A 10 23.30 3.35 -7.72
CA LEU A 10 24.37 3.90 -6.87
C LEU A 10 23.97 3.77 -5.38
N TRP A 11 24.70 2.88 -4.68
CA TRP A 11 25.13 2.94 -3.28
C TRP A 11 24.12 2.93 -2.11
N MET A 12 24.20 1.85 -1.30
CA MET A 12 23.98 1.85 0.15
C MET A 12 25.34 1.70 0.86
N ILE A 13 25.99 2.81 1.26
CA ILE A 13 26.99 2.83 2.36
C ILE A 13 26.92 4.17 3.11
N GLY A 14 26.81 4.10 4.43
CA GLY A 14 27.56 4.94 5.38
C GLY A 14 27.02 6.33 5.68
N ALA A 15 26.31 6.46 6.80
CA ALA A 15 26.03 7.75 7.41
C ALA A 15 27.32 8.40 7.95
N THR A 16 27.64 9.61 7.46
CA THR A 16 28.44 10.59 8.22
C THR A 16 27.70 11.92 8.27
N LEU A 17 27.30 12.29 9.48
CA LEU A 17 26.71 13.58 9.84
C LEU A 17 27.68 14.74 9.57
N GLY A 18 27.18 15.80 8.93
CA GLY A 18 27.92 17.04 8.67
C GLY A 18 26.97 18.20 8.40
N GLY A 19 26.82 19.10 9.37
CA GLY A 19 25.80 20.14 9.40
C GLY A 19 25.91 21.31 8.41
N CYS A 20 24.82 22.09 8.44
CA CYS A 20 24.69 23.54 8.22
C CYS A 20 24.62 24.11 6.79
N GLY A 21 23.38 24.43 6.38
CA GLY A 21 22.89 25.82 6.32
C GLY A 21 23.12 26.63 5.05
N ALA A 22 22.03 27.03 4.38
CA ALA A 22 21.69 28.44 4.13
C ALA A 22 20.41 28.56 3.29
N ARG A 23 19.50 29.41 3.77
CA ARG A 23 18.33 29.93 3.07
C ARG A 23 18.71 30.62 1.76
N SER A 24 17.85 30.51 0.76
CA SER A 24 17.65 31.56 -0.26
C SER A 24 16.21 31.46 -0.76
N VAL A 25 15.33 32.29 -0.18
CA VAL A 25 13.97 32.53 -0.66
C VAL A 25 14.07 33.54 -1.80
N LEU A 26 13.73 33.13 -3.01
CA LEU A 26 13.45 34.06 -4.11
C LEU A 26 11.93 34.16 -4.25
N ALA A 27 11.40 35.26 -3.74
CA ALA A 27 10.04 35.71 -3.99
C ALA A 27 9.93 36.19 -5.44
N VAL A 28 8.87 35.77 -6.12
CA VAL A 28 8.43 36.35 -7.40
C VAL A 28 6.99 36.83 -7.18
N ASP A 29 6.83 38.15 -7.12
CA ASP A 29 5.52 38.81 -7.08
C ASP A 29 4.79 38.65 -8.44
N PRO A 30 3.45 38.54 -8.44
CA PRO A 30 2.65 38.57 -9.67
C PRO A 30 2.34 40.01 -10.11
N PRO A 31 2.10 40.27 -11.41
CA PRO A 31 1.72 41.60 -11.87
C PRO A 31 0.21 41.87 -11.70
N GLU A 32 -0.08 43.06 -11.20
CA GLU A 32 -1.39 43.73 -11.21
C GLU A 32 -1.90 43.90 -12.64
N VAL A 33 -3.21 43.70 -12.84
CA VAL A 33 -3.90 44.13 -14.06
C VAL A 33 -5.06 45.05 -13.68
N ASP A 34 -5.02 46.22 -14.30
CA ASP A 34 -5.71 47.44 -13.97
C ASP A 34 -7.19 47.46 -14.40
N ALA A 35 -7.98 48.23 -13.67
CA ALA A 35 -9.41 48.39 -13.86
C ALA A 35 -9.74 49.30 -15.05
N GLY A 36 -10.61 48.83 -15.95
CA GLY A 36 -11.18 49.63 -17.04
C GLY A 36 -12.70 49.48 -17.09
N ALA A 37 -13.43 50.46 -16.56
CA ALA A 37 -14.88 50.57 -16.67
C ALA A 37 -15.29 51.25 -17.99
N ALA A 38 -16.28 50.70 -18.69
CA ALA A 38 -17.20 51.46 -19.53
C ALA A 38 -18.55 50.73 -19.67
N ARG A 39 -19.60 51.53 -19.62
CA ARG A 39 -21.04 51.23 -19.62
C ARG A 39 -21.53 50.98 -21.06
N ASP A 40 -22.61 50.20 -21.27
CA ASP A 40 -23.97 50.71 -21.54
C ASP A 40 -24.99 49.58 -21.85
N ALA A 41 -26.26 49.98 -21.75
CA ALA A 41 -27.57 49.35 -21.67
C ALA A 41 -28.02 48.25 -22.67
N GLY A 42 -29.10 47.56 -22.25
CA GLY A 42 -30.02 46.74 -23.06
C GLY A 42 -30.77 45.72 -22.19
N GLU A 43 -31.70 46.14 -21.33
CA GLU A 43 -33.16 46.25 -21.58
C GLU A 43 -33.91 44.93 -21.32
N ASP A 44 -34.63 44.96 -20.20
CA ASP A 44 -35.45 43.91 -19.60
C ASP A 44 -36.84 43.88 -20.26
N SER A 45 -37.29 42.70 -20.70
CA SER A 45 -38.68 42.51 -21.16
C SER A 45 -39.24 41.23 -20.56
N GLY A 46 -39.88 41.41 -19.41
CA GLY A 46 -40.58 40.37 -18.69
C GLY A 46 -41.79 39.82 -19.43
N VAL A 47 -41.98 38.50 -19.32
CA VAL A 47 -43.26 37.81 -19.47
C VAL A 47 -43.30 36.73 -18.39
N ALA A 48 -44.19 36.90 -17.41
CA ALA A 48 -44.51 35.88 -16.41
C ALA A 48 -45.40 34.80 -17.04
N PRO A 49 -45.16 33.49 -16.81
CA PRO A 49 -46.14 32.47 -17.10
C PRO A 49 -47.16 32.34 -15.95
N ALA A 50 -48.42 32.12 -16.34
CA ALA A 50 -49.59 31.98 -15.49
C ALA A 50 -49.53 30.75 -14.55
N PRO A 51 -50.26 30.74 -13.42
CA PRO A 51 -50.27 29.61 -12.49
C PRO A 51 -51.07 28.45 -13.08
N ASP A 52 -50.40 27.31 -13.27
CA ASP A 52 -51.05 26.02 -13.47
C ASP A 52 -51.77 25.63 -12.17
N SER A 53 -53.06 25.32 -12.29
CA SER A 53 -53.91 24.81 -11.21
C SER A 53 -54.28 23.37 -11.53
N GLY A 54 -53.27 22.55 -11.76
CA GLY A 54 -53.34 21.10 -11.81
C GLY A 54 -53.33 20.52 -10.40
N VAL A 55 -54.47 19.93 -10.03
CA VAL A 55 -54.67 19.14 -8.81
C VAL A 55 -53.79 17.88 -8.88
N ASP A 56 -52.84 17.72 -7.97
CA ASP A 56 -52.10 16.47 -7.76
C ASP A 56 -52.89 15.57 -6.79
N SER A 57 -53.70 14.69 -7.35
CA SER A 57 -54.25 13.54 -6.61
C SER A 57 -53.19 12.43 -6.49
N GLY A 58 -52.05 12.77 -5.88
CA GLY A 58 -50.96 11.86 -5.53
C GLY A 58 -50.89 11.74 -4.02
N VAL A 59 -50.80 10.50 -3.52
CA VAL A 59 -50.60 10.23 -2.10
C VAL A 59 -49.20 10.73 -1.72
N ASP A 60 -49.10 11.72 -0.82
CA ASP A 60 -47.85 12.12 -0.15
C ASP A 60 -47.24 10.91 0.56
N SER A 61 -46.44 10.14 -0.19
CA SER A 61 -45.75 8.94 0.27
C SER A 61 -44.28 9.13 -0.07
N GLY A 62 -43.49 9.50 0.94
CA GLY A 62 -42.04 9.42 0.87
C GLY A 62 -41.36 10.77 0.86
N VAL A 63 -40.59 11.01 1.90
CA VAL A 63 -39.68 12.13 2.08
C VAL A 63 -38.77 12.26 0.85
N VAL A 64 -38.94 13.32 0.07
CA VAL A 64 -37.93 13.81 -0.87
C VAL A 64 -37.13 14.86 -0.12
N ILE A 65 -36.00 14.49 0.47
CA ILE A 65 -34.97 15.46 0.85
C ILE A 65 -34.01 15.52 -0.32
N GLU A 66 -34.24 16.41 -1.27
CA GLU A 66 -33.27 16.75 -2.30
C GLU A 66 -32.35 17.84 -1.74
N GLY A 67 -31.06 17.54 -1.66
CA GLY A 67 -30.05 18.47 -1.16
C GLY A 67 -28.67 17.82 -1.07
N PRO A 68 -27.58 18.61 -1.09
CA PRO A 68 -26.24 18.09 -0.94
C PRO A 68 -26.06 17.47 0.45
N CYS A 69 -25.24 16.43 0.54
CA CYS A 69 -24.93 15.74 1.79
C CYS A 69 -23.45 15.33 1.84
N GLN A 70 -22.96 15.01 3.03
CA GLN A 70 -21.65 14.39 3.24
C GLN A 70 -21.77 12.99 3.85
N ARG A 71 -22.88 12.71 4.53
CA ARG A 71 -23.13 11.47 5.27
C ARG A 71 -24.64 11.21 5.41
N ASP A 72 -25.03 9.98 5.70
CA ASP A 72 -26.45 9.58 5.82
C ASP A 72 -27.22 10.41 6.87
N ALA A 73 -26.54 10.84 7.94
CA ALA A 73 -27.12 11.67 9.01
C ALA A 73 -27.65 13.04 8.52
N ASP A 74 -27.20 13.53 7.37
CA ASP A 74 -27.65 14.80 6.79
C ASP A 74 -29.03 14.67 6.11
N CYS A 75 -29.49 13.44 5.85
CA CYS A 75 -30.61 13.16 4.93
C CYS A 75 -31.97 12.91 5.60
N GLY A 76 -32.12 13.21 6.88
CA GLY A 76 -33.42 13.30 7.57
C GLY A 76 -34.34 12.07 7.40
N GLY A 77 -33.78 10.88 7.18
CA GLY A 77 -34.50 9.63 6.92
C GLY A 77 -34.15 8.93 5.61
N GLY A 78 -33.42 9.59 4.70
CA GLY A 78 -32.81 8.98 3.51
C GLY A 78 -31.33 8.60 3.73
N VAL A 79 -30.65 8.30 2.62
CA VAL A 79 -29.20 8.04 2.57
C VAL A 79 -28.50 9.09 1.72
N CYS A 80 -27.22 9.31 2.00
CA CYS A 80 -26.35 10.11 1.17
C CYS A 80 -25.79 9.23 0.05
N ARG A 81 -26.14 9.56 -1.19
CA ARG A 81 -25.84 8.76 -2.38
C ARG A 81 -25.25 9.62 -3.48
N ARG A 82 -24.69 8.98 -4.51
CA ARG A 82 -24.22 9.68 -5.71
C ARG A 82 -25.35 10.53 -6.31
N ALA A 83 -25.07 11.81 -6.56
CA ALA A 83 -26.02 12.69 -7.23
C ALA A 83 -26.23 12.26 -8.69
N VAL A 84 -27.48 12.30 -9.14
CA VAL A 84 -27.86 11.93 -10.51
C VAL A 84 -27.85 13.17 -11.40
N GLY A 85 -27.39 13.03 -12.64
CA GLY A 85 -27.44 14.10 -13.65
C GLY A 85 -26.22 15.02 -13.69
N GLU A 86 -25.30 14.90 -12.74
CA GLU A 86 -24.00 15.58 -12.77
C GLU A 86 -23.01 14.85 -13.70
N PRO A 87 -22.36 15.55 -14.65
CA PRO A 87 -21.38 14.94 -15.53
C PRO A 87 -20.13 14.51 -14.72
N PRO A 88 -19.54 13.33 -15.01
CA PRO A 88 -18.26 12.93 -14.43
C PRO A 88 -17.17 13.97 -14.70
N ALA A 89 -16.41 14.32 -13.67
CA ALA A 89 -15.25 15.20 -13.76
C ALA A 89 -14.07 14.55 -13.02
N ASP A 90 -12.98 14.31 -13.73
CA ASP A 90 -11.83 13.56 -13.21
C ASP A 90 -11.13 14.32 -12.07
N LEU A 91 -10.83 13.60 -10.98
CA LEU A 91 -10.26 14.10 -9.72
C LEU A 91 -11.06 15.24 -9.05
N VAL A 92 -12.30 15.48 -9.47
CA VAL A 92 -13.22 16.42 -8.79
C VAL A 92 -14.04 15.63 -7.78
N PRO A 93 -14.19 16.10 -6.51
CA PRO A 93 -14.98 15.41 -5.49
C PRO A 93 -16.35 14.97 -6.01
N LEU A 94 -16.71 13.71 -5.72
CA LEU A 94 -17.95 13.12 -6.21
C LEU A 94 -19.17 13.87 -5.65
N PRO A 95 -20.05 14.43 -6.50
CA PRO A 95 -21.26 15.08 -6.02
C PRO A 95 -22.20 14.07 -5.34
N LEU A 96 -22.62 14.40 -4.12
CA LEU A 96 -23.54 13.60 -3.32
C LEU A 96 -24.85 14.35 -3.06
N ALA A 97 -25.95 13.62 -3.02
CA ALA A 97 -27.26 14.14 -2.70
C ALA A 97 -28.04 13.17 -1.82
N CYS A 98 -28.89 13.73 -0.97
CA CYS A 98 -29.85 12.94 -0.20
C CYS A 98 -30.89 12.28 -1.11
N GLY A 99 -31.24 11.04 -0.79
CA GLY A 99 -32.26 10.29 -1.52
C GLY A 99 -32.57 8.95 -0.88
N ALA A 100 -33.41 8.16 -1.53
CA ALA A 100 -33.64 6.76 -1.15
C ALA A 100 -32.51 5.86 -1.70
N THR A 101 -32.32 4.69 -1.09
CA THR A 101 -31.48 3.63 -1.68
C THR A 101 -32.10 3.10 -2.97
N ASP A 102 -31.25 2.67 -3.91
CA ASP A 102 -31.69 2.03 -5.15
C ASP A 102 -32.25 0.62 -4.87
N PRO A 103 -33.51 0.35 -5.20
CA PRO A 103 -34.10 -0.97 -5.00
C PRO A 103 -33.34 -2.05 -5.77
N GLY A 104 -32.81 -3.05 -5.06
CA GLY A 104 -32.04 -4.15 -5.64
C GLY A 104 -30.55 -3.85 -5.85
N GLY A 105 -30.09 -2.66 -5.48
CA GLY A 105 -28.67 -2.38 -5.32
C GLY A 105 -28.06 -3.19 -4.17
N PHE A 106 -26.77 -3.48 -4.29
CA PHE A 106 -26.00 -4.19 -3.28
C PHE A 106 -25.78 -3.30 -2.06
N PRO A 107 -25.95 -3.84 -0.83
CA PRO A 107 -25.71 -3.10 0.40
C PRO A 107 -24.22 -2.78 0.59
N LEU A 108 -23.95 -1.92 1.59
CA LEU A 108 -22.60 -1.58 2.04
C LEU A 108 -21.77 -2.84 2.33
N GLY A 109 -20.49 -2.82 1.96
CA GLY A 109 -19.55 -3.92 2.13
C GLY A 109 -19.66 -5.03 1.08
N GLU A 110 -20.68 -5.06 0.23
CA GLU A 110 -20.77 -6.04 -0.85
C GLU A 110 -19.81 -5.74 -2.00
N ALA A 111 -19.40 -6.80 -2.69
CA ALA A 111 -18.50 -6.69 -3.83
C ALA A 111 -19.21 -6.06 -5.04
N CYS A 112 -18.56 -5.08 -5.66
CA CYS A 112 -19.05 -4.35 -6.82
C CYS A 112 -17.95 -4.18 -7.87
N ARG A 113 -18.38 -3.84 -9.09
CA ARG A 113 -17.51 -3.50 -10.23
C ARG A 113 -17.85 -2.14 -10.81
N THR A 114 -19.11 -1.72 -10.70
CA THR A 114 -19.56 -0.41 -11.15
C THR A 114 -20.44 0.22 -10.08
N ALA A 115 -20.47 1.56 -10.09
CA ALA A 115 -21.27 2.36 -9.17
C ALA A 115 -22.74 1.90 -9.10
N GLU A 116 -23.34 1.59 -10.25
CA GLU A 116 -24.77 1.25 -10.40
C GLU A 116 -25.15 -0.06 -9.72
N GLN A 117 -24.18 -0.89 -9.34
CA GLN A 117 -24.45 -2.12 -8.61
C GLN A 117 -24.75 -1.85 -7.13
N CYS A 118 -24.29 -0.75 -6.56
CA CYS A 118 -24.45 -0.42 -5.15
C CYS A 118 -25.73 0.37 -4.89
N ASP A 119 -26.36 0.17 -3.74
CA ASP A 119 -27.62 0.83 -3.35
C ASP A 119 -27.51 2.37 -3.25
N ARG A 120 -26.30 2.90 -3.08
CA ARG A 120 -25.98 4.34 -3.05
C ARG A 120 -25.33 4.84 -4.33
N GLY A 121 -25.08 3.97 -5.32
CA GLY A 121 -24.32 4.35 -6.51
C GLY A 121 -22.83 4.57 -6.25
N LEU A 122 -22.27 3.96 -5.20
CA LEU A 122 -20.91 4.21 -4.70
C LEU A 122 -20.11 2.89 -4.62
N CYS A 123 -19.35 2.60 -5.66
CA CYS A 123 -18.42 1.47 -5.70
C CYS A 123 -16.99 2.02 -5.61
N ALA A 124 -16.28 1.76 -4.52
CA ALA A 124 -14.88 2.17 -4.40
C ALA A 124 -13.98 1.40 -5.37
N THR A 125 -12.80 1.93 -5.67
CA THR A 125 -11.79 1.31 -6.56
C THR A 125 -11.35 -0.07 -6.06
N SER A 126 -11.42 -0.32 -4.76
CA SER A 126 -11.21 -1.62 -4.13
C SER A 126 -12.33 -2.66 -4.40
N GLY A 127 -13.36 -2.28 -5.17
CA GLY A 127 -14.45 -3.17 -5.59
C GLY A 127 -15.47 -3.46 -4.49
N VAL A 128 -15.72 -2.48 -3.61
CA VAL A 128 -16.63 -2.60 -2.47
C VAL A 128 -17.62 -1.44 -2.44
N CYS A 129 -18.89 -1.72 -2.13
CA CYS A 129 -19.90 -0.69 -1.92
C CYS A 129 -19.64 0.05 -0.60
N VAL A 130 -19.52 1.38 -0.64
CA VAL A 130 -19.06 2.20 0.50
C VAL A 130 -20.08 3.26 0.95
N GLU A 131 -19.99 3.66 2.21
CA GLU A 131 -20.82 4.70 2.83
C GLU A 131 -20.06 6.03 2.90
N PRO A 132 -20.63 7.17 2.46
CA PRO A 132 -20.02 8.49 2.63
C PRO A 132 -19.86 8.90 4.09
N CYS A 133 -18.79 9.64 4.38
CA CYS A 133 -18.54 10.17 5.72
C CYS A 133 -17.96 11.59 5.67
N GLY A 134 -18.20 12.37 6.72
CA GLY A 134 -17.52 13.64 6.95
C GLY A 134 -16.32 13.50 7.88
N SER A 135 -16.33 12.51 8.78
CA SER A 135 -15.25 12.25 9.74
C SER A 135 -15.30 10.83 10.31
N HIS A 136 -14.28 10.44 11.06
CA HIS A 136 -14.23 9.11 11.69
C HIS A 136 -15.40 8.82 12.66
N VAL A 137 -16.11 9.85 13.16
CA VAL A 137 -17.26 9.64 14.06
C VAL A 137 -18.52 9.15 13.34
N ASP A 138 -18.52 9.23 12.01
CA ASP A 138 -19.65 8.79 11.17
C ASP A 138 -19.60 7.28 10.89
N CYS A 139 -18.44 6.66 11.07
CA CYS A 139 -18.20 5.26 10.70
C CYS A 139 -18.36 4.30 11.87
N ALA A 140 -18.47 3.00 11.57
CA ALA A 140 -18.47 1.97 12.58
C ALA A 140 -17.14 1.96 13.38
N PRO A 141 -17.11 1.41 14.62
CA PRO A 141 -15.91 1.41 15.46
C PRO A 141 -14.66 0.76 14.82
N ASP A 142 -14.88 -0.21 13.93
CA ASP A 142 -13.89 -0.97 13.16
C ASP A 142 -13.61 -0.36 11.78
N GLU A 143 -14.09 0.85 11.52
CA GLU A 143 -13.91 1.59 10.28
C GLU A 143 -13.23 2.94 10.52
N ARG A 144 -12.76 3.55 9.42
CA ARG A 144 -12.29 4.92 9.37
C ARG A 144 -12.81 5.62 8.13
N CYS A 145 -13.24 6.86 8.33
CA CYS A 145 -13.46 7.80 7.25
C CYS A 145 -12.13 8.11 6.54
N ARG A 146 -11.98 7.64 5.31
CA ARG A 146 -10.77 7.80 4.48
C ARG A 146 -11.18 8.19 3.07
N GLU A 147 -10.28 8.83 2.36
CA GLU A 147 -10.48 9.07 0.94
C GLU A 147 -10.43 7.73 0.18
N VAL A 148 -11.41 7.54 -0.69
CA VAL A 148 -11.48 6.46 -1.67
C VAL A 148 -11.78 7.07 -3.03
N PHE A 149 -11.46 6.36 -4.10
CA PHE A 149 -11.79 6.78 -5.46
C PHE A 149 -12.94 5.94 -6.00
N VAL A 150 -13.88 6.60 -6.68
CA VAL A 150 -15.03 5.96 -7.35
C VAL A 150 -14.87 6.13 -8.86
N PRO A 151 -14.85 5.04 -9.66
CA PRO A 151 -14.86 5.12 -11.12
C PRO A 151 -16.23 5.62 -11.57
N THR A 152 -16.27 6.82 -12.17
CA THR A 152 -17.51 7.43 -12.68
C THR A 152 -17.60 7.45 -14.19
N SER A 153 -16.48 7.26 -14.88
CA SER A 153 -16.41 7.02 -16.33
C SER A 153 -15.14 6.22 -16.67
N PRO A 154 -14.99 5.70 -17.91
CA PRO A 154 -13.76 5.06 -18.37
C PRO A 154 -12.50 5.96 -18.38
N ARG A 155 -12.64 7.25 -18.06
CA ARG A 155 -11.56 8.25 -18.02
C ARG A 155 -11.64 9.14 -16.78
N SER A 156 -12.44 8.77 -15.78
CA SER A 156 -12.66 9.65 -14.63
C SER A 156 -12.80 8.86 -13.34
N MET A 157 -11.96 9.22 -12.37
CA MET A 157 -12.01 8.77 -10.99
C MET A 157 -12.33 9.97 -10.12
N GLN A 158 -13.31 9.86 -9.23
CA GLN A 158 -13.69 10.96 -8.34
C GLN A 158 -13.40 10.60 -6.89
N PRO A 159 -12.68 11.45 -6.14
CA PRO A 159 -12.45 11.22 -4.73
C PRO A 159 -13.74 11.37 -3.92
N LEU A 160 -13.84 10.56 -2.87
CA LEU A 160 -14.94 10.52 -1.91
C LEU A 160 -14.36 10.19 -0.54
N MET A 161 -14.78 10.91 0.50
CA MET A 161 -14.56 10.45 1.87
C MET A 161 -15.60 9.37 2.20
N ALA A 162 -15.14 8.16 2.51
CA ALA A 162 -16.00 7.03 2.82
C ALA A 162 -15.54 6.22 4.03
N CYS A 163 -16.48 5.57 4.69
CA CYS A 163 -16.19 4.60 5.74
C CYS A 163 -15.55 3.35 5.12
N THR A 164 -14.35 3.03 5.60
CA THR A 164 -13.55 1.91 5.12
C THR A 164 -13.11 1.04 6.28
N ALA A 165 -13.11 -0.28 6.08
CA ALA A 165 -12.66 -1.23 7.09
C ALA A 165 -11.20 -0.96 7.49
N LEU A 166 -10.94 -0.96 8.80
CA LEU A 166 -9.57 -0.90 9.33
C LEU A 166 -8.80 -2.19 9.08
N VAL A 167 -9.51 -3.31 9.07
CA VAL A 167 -8.95 -4.66 9.06
C VAL A 167 -9.68 -5.51 8.04
N ALA A 168 -8.91 -6.18 7.19
CA ALA A 168 -9.35 -7.20 6.23
C ALA A 168 -8.61 -8.51 6.49
N ALA A 169 -8.96 -9.20 7.59
CA ALA A 169 -8.25 -10.39 8.07
C ALA A 169 -9.04 -11.68 7.80
N PRO A 170 -8.37 -12.79 7.45
CA PRO A 170 -9.03 -14.07 7.27
C PRO A 170 -9.44 -14.66 8.62
N GLU A 171 -10.33 -15.67 8.58
CA GLU A 171 -10.71 -16.40 9.78
C GLU A 171 -9.49 -16.96 10.51
N GLY A 172 -9.48 -16.88 11.84
CA GLY A 172 -8.38 -17.36 12.67
C GLY A 172 -7.20 -16.39 12.83
N VAL A 173 -7.22 -15.24 12.15
CA VAL A 173 -6.30 -14.14 12.42
C VAL A 173 -6.94 -13.16 13.40
N ARG A 174 -6.24 -12.91 14.51
CA ARG A 174 -6.67 -11.96 15.54
C ARG A 174 -5.90 -10.66 15.36
N VAL A 175 -6.62 -9.55 15.27
CA VAL A 175 -6.05 -8.20 15.27
C VAL A 175 -6.42 -7.50 16.58
N VAL A 176 -5.42 -6.92 17.23
CA VAL A 176 -5.58 -6.05 18.40
C VAL A 176 -5.16 -4.64 18.01
N GLY A 177 -6.07 -3.67 18.15
CA GLY A 177 -5.83 -2.28 17.80
C GLY A 177 -7.02 -1.65 17.09
N PRO A 178 -6.92 -0.37 16.71
CA PRO A 178 -5.78 0.52 16.95
C PRO A 178 -5.63 0.85 18.44
N GLU A 179 -4.41 0.67 18.97
CA GLU A 179 -4.01 1.16 20.29
C GLU A 179 -3.10 2.38 20.12
N PRO A 180 -3.12 3.36 21.05
CA PRO A 180 -2.15 4.44 21.01
C PRO A 180 -0.71 3.91 21.08
N GLY A 181 0.12 4.29 20.11
CA GLY A 181 1.56 4.05 20.09
C GLY A 181 2.34 5.28 20.60
N PRO A 182 3.68 5.29 20.45
CA PRO A 182 4.51 6.42 20.85
C PRO A 182 4.26 7.62 19.93
N VAL A 183 4.52 8.81 20.47
CA VAL A 183 4.57 10.03 19.69
C VAL A 183 6.03 10.33 19.39
N VAL A 184 6.44 10.05 18.15
CA VAL A 184 7.80 10.35 17.71
C VAL A 184 8.00 11.87 17.72
N PRO A 185 9.03 12.41 18.40
CA PRO A 185 9.17 13.85 18.58
C PRO A 185 9.42 14.64 17.28
N GLY A 186 10.03 14.00 16.27
CA GLY A 186 10.54 14.67 15.06
C GLY A 186 11.98 15.15 15.23
N GLY A 187 12.55 15.79 14.21
CA GLY A 187 13.90 16.35 14.26
C GLY A 187 15.02 15.32 14.41
N MET A 188 14.75 14.04 14.09
CA MET A 188 15.64 12.89 14.33
C MET A 188 15.89 12.58 15.82
N ASP A 189 15.04 13.09 16.73
CA ASP A 189 15.01 12.63 18.11
C ASP A 189 14.33 11.26 18.20
N PHE A 190 14.81 10.42 19.12
CA PHE A 190 14.33 9.06 19.29
C PHE A 190 13.37 8.90 20.47
N ILE A 191 12.38 8.02 20.31
CA ILE A 191 11.49 7.59 21.39
C ILE A 191 11.42 6.07 21.46
N ASP A 192 11.32 5.56 22.68
CA ASP A 192 11.23 4.14 22.94
C ASP A 192 9.79 3.70 23.21
N GLU A 193 9.42 2.55 22.66
CA GLU A 193 8.23 1.80 23.06
C GLU A 193 8.64 0.41 23.56
N THR A 194 8.21 0.07 24.78
CA THR A 194 8.39 -1.28 25.31
C THR A 194 7.18 -2.13 24.95
N LEU A 195 7.42 -3.20 24.20
CA LEU A 195 6.40 -4.20 23.90
C LEU A 195 6.40 -5.32 24.96
N PRO A 196 5.22 -5.89 25.26
CA PRO A 196 5.14 -7.12 26.04
C PRO A 196 5.71 -8.29 25.24
N THR A 197 5.81 -9.45 25.88
CA THR A 197 6.12 -10.70 25.18
C THR A 197 5.06 -10.96 24.10
N LEU A 198 5.52 -11.10 22.87
CA LEU A 198 4.69 -11.48 21.74
C LEU A 198 4.60 -13.01 21.66
N GLY A 199 3.55 -13.52 20.99
CA GLY A 199 3.40 -14.95 20.76
C GLY A 199 4.38 -15.50 19.73
N ASP A 200 4.27 -16.80 19.43
CA ASP A 200 5.17 -17.53 18.51
C ASP A 200 5.05 -17.13 17.02
N ASN A 201 4.14 -16.20 16.73
CA ASN A 201 3.98 -15.51 15.45
C ASN A 201 3.13 -14.25 15.71
N ALA A 202 3.76 -13.08 15.68
CA ALA A 202 3.10 -11.78 15.77
C ALA A 202 3.68 -10.80 14.74
N LEU A 203 2.80 -10.09 14.05
CA LEU A 203 3.16 -8.90 13.28
C LEU A 203 2.68 -7.68 14.06
N VAL A 204 3.61 -6.81 14.43
CA VAL A 204 3.30 -5.50 14.99
C VAL A 204 3.37 -4.48 13.87
N VAL A 205 2.34 -3.65 13.77
CA VAL A 205 2.27 -2.58 12.78
C VAL A 205 2.06 -1.26 13.52
N TRP A 206 2.85 -0.26 13.15
CA TRP A 206 2.70 1.11 13.62
C TRP A 206 2.38 2.01 12.44
N ASN A 207 1.20 2.60 12.44
CA ASN A 207 0.76 3.53 11.40
C ASN A 207 0.90 4.96 11.90
N GLY A 208 1.65 5.77 11.15
CA GLY A 208 1.70 7.21 11.28
C GLY A 208 0.61 7.89 10.48
N GLN A 209 0.74 9.21 10.34
CA GLN A 209 -0.13 10.00 9.48
C GLN A 209 0.41 9.96 8.04
N ALA A 210 -0.47 10.11 7.05
CA ALA A 210 -0.04 10.27 5.66
C ALA A 210 1.05 11.35 5.55
N SER A 211 2.04 11.16 4.67
CA SER A 211 3.25 11.98 4.49
C SER A 211 4.25 12.01 5.66
N THR A 212 4.02 11.25 6.74
CA THR A 212 5.07 11.00 7.74
C THR A 212 5.93 9.82 7.32
N THR A 213 7.21 9.81 7.72
CA THR A 213 8.14 8.70 7.46
C THR A 213 8.82 8.28 8.76
N PRO A 214 8.09 7.65 9.68
CA PRO A 214 8.70 7.04 10.86
C PRO A 214 9.62 5.91 10.45
N PHE A 215 10.72 5.71 11.19
CA PHE A 215 11.60 4.57 10.99
C PHE A 215 12.00 3.96 12.33
N MET A 216 12.33 2.67 12.30
CA MET A 216 12.87 1.96 13.45
C MET A 216 14.39 2.17 13.51
N ALA A 217 14.89 2.63 14.65
CA ALA A 217 16.32 2.90 14.85
C ALA A 217 17.05 1.70 15.46
N SER A 218 16.43 1.03 16.43
CA SER A 218 17.03 -0.15 17.09
C SER A 218 15.98 -1.00 17.82
N ILE A 219 16.37 -2.23 18.11
CA ILE A 219 15.66 -3.16 19.00
C ILE A 219 16.60 -3.54 20.13
N SER A 220 16.12 -3.43 21.37
CA SER A 220 16.86 -3.77 22.58
C SER A 220 16.09 -4.77 23.44
N THR A 221 16.83 -5.64 24.15
CA THR A 221 16.25 -6.48 25.20
C THR A 221 15.65 -5.61 26.31
N ARG A 222 14.66 -6.13 27.04
CA ARG A 222 14.01 -5.34 28.10
C ARG A 222 14.89 -5.20 29.35
N MET A 223 15.55 -6.28 29.79
CA MET A 223 16.39 -6.28 30.99
C MET A 223 17.48 -7.37 30.95
N PRO A 224 18.78 -7.02 30.97
CA PRO A 224 19.33 -5.65 30.87
C PRO A 224 18.92 -5.00 29.54
N ARG A 225 19.10 -3.69 29.35
CA ARG A 225 18.75 -3.02 28.09
C ARG A 225 19.93 -3.09 27.12
N GLU A 226 20.05 -4.21 26.42
CA GLU A 226 21.11 -4.48 25.45
C GLU A 226 20.58 -4.35 24.02
N VAL A 227 21.28 -3.60 23.16
CA VAL A 227 20.91 -3.46 21.75
C VAL A 227 21.17 -4.79 21.06
N VAL A 228 20.11 -5.39 20.52
CA VAL A 228 20.15 -6.68 19.79
C VAL A 228 20.21 -6.43 18.29
N VAL A 229 19.56 -5.35 17.84
CA VAL A 229 19.58 -4.89 16.46
C VAL A 229 19.78 -3.39 16.46
N ASP A 230 20.83 -2.92 15.79
CA ASP A 230 21.00 -1.52 15.43
C ASP A 230 20.70 -1.38 13.94
N LEU A 231 19.78 -0.48 13.58
CA LEU A 231 19.37 -0.24 12.20
C LEU A 231 20.07 0.99 11.61
N LEU A 232 20.70 1.82 12.45
CA LEU A 232 21.42 3.03 12.04
C LEU A 232 22.93 2.82 11.97
N ASP A 233 23.48 1.97 12.85
CA ASP A 233 24.90 1.66 12.94
C ASP A 233 25.17 0.19 12.59
N ARG A 234 24.83 -0.19 11.35
CA ARG A 234 25.17 -1.53 10.85
C ARG A 234 26.61 -1.56 10.34
N PRO A 235 27.44 -2.51 10.81
CA PRO A 235 28.68 -2.85 10.13
C PRO A 235 28.34 -3.22 8.68
N ALA A 236 29.09 -2.67 7.73
CA ALA A 236 28.88 -2.97 6.31
C ALA A 236 28.84 -4.49 6.08
N ASP A 237 29.70 -5.21 6.78
CA ASP A 237 29.99 -6.65 6.76
C ASP A 237 29.23 -7.52 7.80
N GLY A 238 28.14 -7.01 8.39
CA GLY A 238 27.32 -7.74 9.39
C GLY A 238 26.12 -8.51 8.80
N PRO A 239 25.63 -9.59 9.45
CA PRO A 239 24.43 -10.31 9.00
C PRO A 239 23.19 -9.41 8.97
N ALA A 240 22.17 -9.73 8.16
CA ALA A 240 20.87 -9.06 8.24
C ALA A 240 20.31 -9.19 9.68
N PRO A 241 19.47 -8.26 10.12
CA PRO A 241 18.88 -8.33 11.45
C PRO A 241 18.16 -9.67 11.60
N VAL A 242 18.44 -10.35 12.69
CA VAL A 242 17.84 -11.66 13.02
C VAL A 242 16.35 -11.55 13.37
N TRP A 243 15.88 -10.31 13.51
CA TRP A 243 14.50 -9.92 13.71
C TRP A 243 13.93 -9.50 12.34
N GLY A 244 12.67 -9.84 12.05
CA GLY A 244 11.94 -9.38 10.88
C GLY A 244 11.56 -7.91 10.99
N ALA A 245 12.57 -7.09 11.21
CA ALA A 245 12.53 -5.66 11.38
C ALA A 245 13.17 -5.08 10.14
N GLY A 246 12.36 -4.74 9.15
CA GLY A 246 12.83 -3.94 8.03
C GLY A 246 13.43 -2.64 8.57
N ALA A 247 14.72 -2.40 8.32
CA ALA A 247 15.39 -1.14 8.70
C ALA A 247 14.79 0.07 8.00
N LEU A 248 14.13 -0.17 6.87
CA LEU A 248 13.69 0.84 5.93
C LEU A 248 12.20 0.63 5.73
N THR A 249 11.43 1.34 6.54
CA THR A 249 10.03 1.59 6.27
C THR A 249 9.98 2.88 5.49
N ILE A 250 9.55 2.77 4.25
CA ILE A 250 9.68 3.81 3.23
C ILE A 250 8.40 4.65 3.10
N THR A 251 7.53 4.55 4.11
CA THR A 251 6.14 5.02 4.09
C THR A 251 5.75 5.53 5.49
N ASP A 252 4.48 5.88 5.68
CA ASP A 252 3.91 6.20 6.99
C ASP A 252 3.79 5.01 7.95
N THR A 253 4.19 3.80 7.54
CA THR A 253 3.92 2.57 8.27
C THR A 253 5.20 1.81 8.60
N VAL A 254 5.39 1.46 9.88
CA VAL A 254 6.48 0.62 10.37
C VAL A 254 5.97 -0.76 10.75
N THR A 255 6.70 -1.82 10.39
CA THR A 255 6.33 -3.20 10.70
C THR A 255 7.44 -3.95 11.44
N LEU A 256 7.02 -4.91 12.27
CA LEU A 256 7.91 -5.85 12.94
C LEU A 256 7.27 -7.24 12.98
N LEU A 257 7.92 -8.21 12.33
CA LEU A 257 7.57 -9.62 12.43
C LEU A 257 8.43 -10.31 13.47
N TYR A 258 7.77 -10.93 14.46
CA TYR A 258 8.42 -11.66 15.53
C TYR A 258 7.74 -13.01 15.83
N PRO A 259 8.49 -14.11 15.92
CA PRO A 259 9.85 -14.28 15.39
C PRO A 259 9.84 -14.30 13.85
N ASN A 260 10.95 -13.92 13.21
CA ASN A 260 11.11 -14.01 11.75
C ASN A 260 12.19 -15.02 11.36
N GLY A 261 12.09 -16.22 11.93
CA GLY A 261 13.02 -17.32 11.70
C GLY A 261 13.50 -17.99 12.99
N PRO A 262 14.19 -19.13 12.86
CA PRO A 262 14.62 -19.94 14.01
C PRO A 262 15.69 -19.27 14.87
N ASN A 263 16.41 -18.29 14.32
CA ASN A 263 17.46 -17.59 15.03
C ASN A 263 16.97 -16.34 15.76
N THR A 264 15.70 -15.91 15.57
CA THR A 264 15.21 -14.71 16.25
C THR A 264 15.33 -14.90 17.76
N PRO A 265 16.10 -14.04 18.47
CA PRO A 265 16.27 -14.10 19.90
C PRO A 265 14.95 -14.17 20.64
N ASP A 266 14.84 -15.14 21.55
CA ASP A 266 13.64 -15.38 22.33
C ASP A 266 13.52 -14.38 23.49
N GLU A 267 12.80 -13.29 23.26
CA GLU A 267 12.56 -12.23 24.24
C GLU A 267 11.32 -12.50 25.08
N ARG A 268 11.34 -13.58 25.88
CA ARG A 268 10.23 -13.93 26.80
C ARG A 268 9.87 -12.85 27.81
N ARG A 269 10.76 -11.87 28.02
CA ARG A 269 10.54 -10.72 28.92
C ARG A 269 9.99 -9.48 28.19
N GLY A 270 9.77 -9.56 26.88
CA GLY A 270 9.50 -8.42 26.02
C GLY A 270 10.79 -7.70 25.61
N PHE A 271 10.64 -6.72 24.72
CA PHE A 271 11.74 -5.97 24.13
C PHE A 271 11.32 -4.50 23.95
N THR A 272 12.29 -3.64 23.64
CA THR A 272 12.08 -2.22 23.39
C THR A 272 12.46 -1.88 21.96
N VAL A 273 11.60 -1.14 21.29
CA VAL A 273 11.82 -0.62 19.95
C VAL A 273 12.04 0.88 20.04
N SER A 274 13.07 1.39 19.37
CA SER A 274 13.36 2.82 19.30
C SER A 274 12.96 3.36 17.92
N PHE A 275 12.27 4.50 17.89
CA PHE A 275 11.72 5.11 16.69
C PHE A 275 12.28 6.51 16.48
N GLY A 276 12.53 6.89 15.22
CA GLY A 276 12.85 8.25 14.80
C GLY A 276 11.95 8.72 13.65
N ALA A 277 11.90 10.03 13.43
CA ALA A 277 11.20 10.64 12.30
C ALA A 277 11.73 12.06 12.05
N GLY A 278 11.57 12.55 10.82
CA GLY A 278 11.87 13.95 10.48
C GLY A 278 10.89 14.94 11.12
N ALA A 279 9.60 14.57 11.19
CA ALA A 279 8.52 15.37 11.76
C ALA A 279 7.87 14.66 12.96
N ARG A 280 7.20 15.44 13.81
CA ARG A 280 6.46 14.89 14.96
C ARG A 280 5.36 13.97 14.47
N THR A 281 5.43 12.69 14.82
CA THR A 281 4.58 11.63 14.25
C THR A 281 3.94 10.79 15.35
N PRO A 282 2.65 11.00 15.68
CA PRO A 282 1.89 10.07 16.51
C PRO A 282 1.69 8.75 15.78
N LEU A 283 1.97 7.63 16.43
CA LEU A 283 1.74 6.30 15.86
C LEU A 283 0.50 5.63 16.50
N GLU A 284 -0.26 4.89 15.69
CA GLU A 284 -1.25 3.91 16.13
C GLU A 284 -0.67 2.51 15.97
N ARG A 285 -0.76 1.67 17.01
CA ARG A 285 -0.23 0.31 17.01
C ARG A 285 -1.34 -0.72 16.79
N PHE A 286 -1.04 -1.70 15.95
CA PHE A 286 -1.79 -2.93 15.76
C PHE A 286 -0.90 -4.13 16.06
N VAL A 287 -1.48 -5.20 16.61
CA VAL A 287 -0.83 -6.49 16.78
C VAL A 287 -1.68 -7.56 16.11
N VAL A 288 -1.12 -8.19 15.09
CA VAL A 288 -1.75 -9.25 14.30
C VAL A 288 -1.16 -10.59 14.74
N GLN A 289 -2.01 -11.57 15.03
CA GLN A 289 -1.60 -12.85 15.61
C GLN A 289 -2.37 -14.02 14.99
N ARG A 290 -1.70 -15.16 14.82
CA ARG A 290 -2.32 -16.47 14.50
C ARG A 290 -1.46 -17.59 15.07
N SER A 291 -2.06 -18.74 15.36
CA SER A 291 -1.36 -19.94 15.84
C SER A 291 -1.10 -21.00 14.75
N GLY A 292 -1.64 -20.83 13.54
CA GLY A 292 -1.58 -21.81 12.44
C GLY A 292 -0.86 -21.32 11.19
N GLU A 293 -0.94 -22.13 10.13
CA GLU A 293 -0.44 -21.84 8.78
C GLU A 293 -1.59 -21.77 7.79
N GLY A 294 -1.46 -20.91 6.79
CA GLY A 294 -2.39 -20.72 5.71
C GLY A 294 -1.83 -21.33 4.43
N ARG A 295 -2.68 -21.45 3.42
CA ARG A 295 -2.31 -22.03 2.14
C ARG A 295 -2.76 -21.21 0.95
N VAL A 296 -3.75 -20.34 1.08
CA VAL A 296 -4.30 -19.63 -0.07
C VAL A 296 -4.16 -18.13 0.09
N ILE A 297 -3.76 -17.47 -1.00
CA ILE A 297 -3.69 -16.01 -1.10
C ILE A 297 -4.64 -15.57 -2.19
N ASP A 298 -5.64 -14.79 -1.79
CA ASP A 298 -6.42 -14.01 -2.75
C ASP A 298 -5.66 -12.72 -3.10
N VAL A 299 -5.78 -12.25 -4.33
CA VAL A 299 -5.00 -11.12 -4.87
C VAL A 299 -5.95 -10.05 -5.37
N ASP A 300 -5.65 -8.80 -5.01
CA ASP A 300 -6.26 -7.58 -5.55
C ASP A 300 -5.26 -6.96 -6.54
N ALA A 301 -5.47 -7.20 -7.83
CA ALA A 301 -4.63 -6.68 -8.91
C ALA A 301 -5.12 -5.30 -9.35
N TYR A 302 -4.36 -4.27 -9.03
CA TYR A 302 -4.59 -2.90 -9.46
C TYR A 302 -3.89 -2.64 -10.79
N LEU A 303 -4.66 -2.37 -11.84
CA LEU A 303 -4.14 -2.03 -13.17
C LEU A 303 -3.91 -0.53 -13.26
N VAL A 304 -2.65 -0.12 -13.17
CA VAL A 304 -2.21 1.28 -13.10
C VAL A 304 -1.40 1.63 -14.35
N GLY A 305 -1.84 1.12 -15.50
CA GLY A 305 -1.26 1.43 -16.80
C GLY A 305 -0.10 0.56 -17.27
N GLY A 306 0.44 -0.34 -16.45
CA GLY A 306 1.45 -1.31 -16.89
C GLY A 306 0.97 -2.21 -18.03
N GLY A 307 1.79 -2.38 -19.07
CA GLY A 307 1.51 -3.25 -20.22
C GLY A 307 0.28 -2.87 -21.04
N ASP A 308 -0.28 -1.67 -20.83
CA ASP A 308 -1.61 -1.27 -21.33
C ASP A 308 -2.71 -2.30 -20.99
N TRP A 309 -2.57 -2.97 -19.86
CA TRP A 309 -3.51 -3.98 -19.39
C TRP A 309 -4.83 -3.34 -18.96
N THR A 310 -5.93 -3.88 -19.49
CA THR A 310 -7.31 -3.46 -19.14
C THR A 310 -8.18 -4.67 -18.88
N ALA A 311 -9.08 -4.59 -17.92
CA ALA A 311 -10.09 -5.61 -17.71
C ALA A 311 -11.23 -5.45 -18.72
N ARG A 312 -11.75 -6.55 -19.24
CA ARG A 312 -12.90 -6.53 -20.17
C ARG A 312 -14.08 -7.27 -19.56
N GLY A 313 -15.12 -6.53 -19.18
CA GLY A 313 -16.29 -7.09 -18.50
C GLY A 313 -15.94 -7.73 -17.16
N GLY A 314 -14.99 -7.14 -16.43
CA GLY A 314 -14.47 -7.67 -15.16
C GLY A 314 -13.57 -8.89 -15.29
N ARG A 315 -13.12 -9.25 -16.49
CA ARG A 315 -12.16 -10.35 -16.71
C ARG A 315 -10.73 -9.79 -16.79
N PRO A 316 -9.76 -10.42 -16.09
CA PRO A 316 -8.36 -10.06 -16.21
C PRO A 316 -7.83 -10.25 -17.64
N PRO A 317 -6.88 -9.42 -18.11
CA PRO A 317 -6.19 -9.64 -19.38
C PRO A 317 -5.40 -10.97 -19.38
N ALA A 318 -5.13 -11.52 -20.57
CA ALA A 318 -4.49 -12.82 -20.71
C ALA A 318 -3.05 -12.81 -20.18
N GLU A 319 -2.36 -11.69 -20.37
CA GLU A 319 -1.03 -11.39 -19.90
C GLU A 319 -0.95 -11.40 -18.37
N LEU A 320 -1.89 -10.72 -17.69
CA LEU A 320 -2.00 -10.78 -16.23
C LEU A 320 -2.28 -12.20 -15.76
N ASN A 321 -3.23 -12.92 -16.37
CA ASN A 321 -3.50 -14.31 -16.01
C ASN A 321 -2.27 -15.21 -16.14
N ARG A 322 -1.46 -14.99 -17.17
CA ARG A 322 -0.19 -15.71 -17.37
C ARG A 322 0.82 -15.36 -16.28
N ALA A 323 1.06 -14.07 -16.03
CA ALA A 323 1.97 -13.62 -14.98
C ALA A 323 1.58 -14.17 -13.60
N MET A 324 0.29 -14.13 -13.25
CA MET A 324 -0.21 -14.70 -12.00
C MET A 324 -0.08 -16.23 -11.97
N ALA A 325 -0.32 -16.94 -13.08
CA ALA A 325 -0.13 -18.39 -13.13
C ALA A 325 1.34 -18.79 -12.94
N ASP A 326 2.27 -18.04 -13.54
CA ASP A 326 3.71 -18.25 -13.41
C ASP A 326 4.17 -17.95 -11.97
N ALA A 327 3.69 -16.86 -11.36
CA ALA A 327 3.91 -16.56 -9.94
C ALA A 327 3.37 -17.67 -9.02
N GLY A 328 2.14 -18.12 -9.27
CA GLY A 328 1.52 -19.21 -8.53
C GLY A 328 2.27 -20.54 -8.67
N ALA A 329 2.96 -20.77 -9.79
CA ALA A 329 3.80 -21.94 -9.95
C ALA A 329 5.04 -21.93 -9.03
N VAL A 330 5.63 -20.76 -8.82
CA VAL A 330 6.74 -20.55 -7.88
C VAL A 330 6.25 -20.65 -6.44
N LEU A 331 5.22 -19.91 -6.07
CA LEU A 331 4.69 -19.86 -4.69
C LEU A 331 4.21 -21.23 -4.18
N ARG A 332 3.72 -22.08 -5.08
CA ARG A 332 3.30 -23.45 -4.75
C ARG A 332 4.45 -24.31 -4.20
N ALA A 333 5.71 -23.99 -4.53
CA ALA A 333 6.86 -24.64 -3.92
C ALA A 333 6.97 -24.37 -2.40
N ALA A 334 6.44 -23.23 -1.92
CA ALA A 334 6.34 -22.91 -0.49
C ALA A 334 5.11 -23.53 0.20
N GLY A 335 4.24 -24.21 -0.56
CA GLY A 335 2.94 -24.67 -0.08
C GLY A 335 1.86 -23.58 -0.05
N VAL A 336 2.05 -22.52 -0.84
CA VAL A 336 1.13 -21.39 -0.99
C VAL A 336 0.52 -21.40 -2.38
N GLU A 337 -0.80 -21.31 -2.47
CA GLU A 337 -1.60 -21.35 -3.69
C GLU A 337 -2.25 -19.98 -3.90
N LEU A 338 -2.32 -19.53 -5.16
CA LEU A 338 -3.11 -18.35 -5.51
C LEU A 338 -4.59 -18.73 -5.61
N GLY A 339 -5.44 -17.93 -4.97
CA GLY A 339 -6.89 -18.09 -4.90
C GLY A 339 -7.62 -17.16 -5.87
N GLU A 340 -8.57 -16.38 -5.35
CA GLU A 340 -9.35 -15.42 -6.12
C GLU A 340 -8.45 -14.27 -6.63
N LEU A 341 -8.53 -14.00 -7.93
CA LEU A 341 -7.92 -12.80 -8.53
C LEU A 341 -9.02 -11.75 -8.76
N ARG A 342 -8.96 -10.68 -7.98
CA ARG A 342 -9.84 -9.50 -8.09
C ARG A 342 -9.08 -8.44 -8.87
N VAL A 343 -9.71 -7.83 -9.87
CA VAL A 343 -9.06 -6.86 -10.74
C VAL A 343 -9.74 -5.51 -10.57
N HIS A 344 -8.91 -4.52 -10.27
CA HIS A 344 -9.29 -3.14 -10.01
C HIS A 344 -8.61 -2.26 -11.04
N GLU A 345 -9.37 -1.54 -11.85
CA GLU A 345 -8.80 -0.65 -12.86
C GLU A 345 -8.72 0.78 -12.33
N VAL A 346 -7.56 1.41 -12.52
CA VAL A 346 -7.35 2.83 -12.24
C VAL A 346 -7.44 3.60 -13.57
N PHE A 347 -8.18 4.71 -13.57
CA PHE A 347 -8.46 5.50 -14.78
C PHE A 347 -8.06 6.97 -14.59
N GLY A 348 -8.09 7.73 -15.69
CA GLY A 348 -7.93 9.18 -15.68
C GLY A 348 -6.52 9.62 -15.25
N ALA A 349 -6.44 10.84 -14.73
CA ALA A 349 -5.20 11.44 -14.23
C ALA A 349 -4.59 10.59 -13.11
N LEU A 350 -5.39 9.96 -12.25
CA LEU A 350 -4.88 9.06 -11.20
C LEU A 350 -4.06 7.88 -11.74
N ARG A 351 -4.47 7.33 -12.90
CA ARG A 351 -3.70 6.30 -13.59
C ARG A 351 -2.39 6.88 -14.10
N ASP A 352 -2.43 8.08 -14.67
CA ASP A 352 -1.27 8.70 -15.29
C ASP A 352 -0.23 9.12 -14.23
N ASP A 353 -0.68 9.60 -13.06
CA ASP A 353 0.16 9.97 -11.90
C ASP A 353 0.89 8.76 -11.33
N PHE A 354 0.25 7.58 -11.28
CA PHE A 354 0.83 6.37 -10.67
C PHE A 354 1.43 5.38 -11.68
N ALA A 355 1.30 5.63 -12.99
CA ALA A 355 1.79 4.69 -14.01
C ALA A 355 3.31 4.62 -14.07
N VAL A 356 4.01 5.69 -13.71
CA VAL A 356 5.47 5.75 -13.68
C VAL A 356 5.87 6.26 -12.30
N LEU A 357 6.57 5.44 -11.54
CA LEU A 357 7.03 5.80 -10.20
C LEU A 357 8.45 6.35 -10.31
N GLU A 358 8.58 7.67 -10.16
CA GLU A 358 9.85 8.40 -10.30
C GLU A 358 10.53 8.51 -8.92
N GLY A 359 11.80 8.12 -8.82
CA GLY A 359 12.50 8.14 -7.53
C GLY A 359 13.22 9.46 -7.31
N ALA A 360 12.96 10.16 -6.21
CA ALA A 360 13.82 11.27 -5.81
C ALA A 360 15.25 10.75 -5.58
N SER A 361 16.24 11.34 -6.25
CA SER A 361 17.65 11.04 -6.04
C SER A 361 18.05 11.37 -4.59
N GLY A 362 18.23 10.34 -3.76
CA GLY A 362 18.66 10.45 -2.37
C GLY A 362 18.94 9.07 -1.74
N PRO A 363 19.63 9.00 -0.59
CA PRO A 363 20.13 7.75 0.01
C PRO A 363 19.04 6.75 0.46
N ILE A 364 17.76 7.11 0.32
CA ILE A 364 16.56 6.28 0.61
C ILE A 364 15.54 6.47 -0.53
N GLY A 365 15.97 6.73 -1.77
CA GLY A 365 15.11 7.17 -2.87
C GLY A 365 13.93 6.24 -3.12
N VAL A 366 12.77 6.62 -2.61
CA VAL A 366 11.49 5.94 -2.77
C VAL A 366 10.62 6.87 -3.59
N PRO A 367 9.86 6.37 -4.57
CA PRO A 367 8.97 7.23 -5.33
C PRO A 367 7.96 7.91 -4.41
N ASP A 368 7.83 9.23 -4.52
CA ASP A 368 6.95 10.03 -3.67
C ASP A 368 5.47 9.60 -3.86
N GLU A 369 5.13 9.03 -5.01
CA GLU A 369 3.79 8.58 -5.37
C GLU A 369 3.43 7.18 -4.83
N LEU A 370 4.42 6.43 -4.32
CA LEU A 370 4.26 5.02 -3.97
C LEU A 370 3.26 4.84 -2.82
N ASP A 371 3.32 5.70 -1.80
CA ASP A 371 2.49 5.57 -0.62
C ASP A 371 1.02 5.91 -0.93
N ASP A 372 0.78 6.97 -1.70
CA ASP A 372 -0.54 7.37 -2.17
C ASP A 372 -1.17 6.33 -3.10
N MET A 373 -0.38 5.70 -3.97
CA MET A 373 -0.85 4.57 -4.77
C MET A 373 -1.30 3.40 -3.88
N TYR A 374 -0.52 3.03 -2.86
CA TYR A 374 -0.90 1.94 -1.95
C TYR A 374 -2.15 2.23 -1.12
N ARG A 375 -2.49 3.51 -0.89
CA ARG A 375 -3.74 3.89 -0.22
C ARG A 375 -5.00 3.61 -1.06
N LEU A 376 -4.88 3.32 -2.37
CA LEU A 376 -6.01 2.85 -3.19
C LEU A 376 -6.61 1.53 -2.71
N THR A 377 -5.94 0.83 -1.80
CA THR A 377 -6.49 -0.32 -1.05
C THR A 377 -7.59 0.06 -0.05
N ALA A 378 -7.76 1.35 0.27
CA ALA A 378 -8.85 1.82 1.11
C ALA A 378 -10.22 1.33 0.58
N GLY A 379 -11.02 0.77 1.49
CA GLY A 379 -12.30 0.13 1.18
C GLY A 379 -12.22 -1.38 0.96
N GLN A 380 -11.03 -1.97 0.81
CA GLN A 380 -10.87 -3.42 0.83
C GLN A 380 -11.34 -3.96 2.18
N ASN A 381 -12.32 -4.86 2.16
CA ASN A 381 -12.89 -5.48 3.36
C ASN A 381 -12.76 -7.01 3.37
N ARG A 382 -12.15 -7.58 2.31
CA ARG A 382 -11.85 -9.01 2.19
C ARG A 382 -10.33 -9.23 2.24
N PRO A 383 -9.85 -10.30 2.90
CA PRO A 383 -8.42 -10.62 2.93
C PRO A 383 -7.84 -10.74 1.53
N GLY A 384 -6.63 -10.23 1.34
CA GLY A 384 -5.90 -10.37 0.08
C GLY A 384 -4.67 -9.49 0.02
N LEU A 385 -3.78 -9.82 -0.91
CA LEU A 385 -2.61 -9.02 -1.23
C LEU A 385 -2.91 -8.07 -2.39
N ALA A 386 -2.70 -6.78 -2.19
CA ALA A 386 -2.75 -5.81 -3.27
C ALA A 386 -1.44 -5.79 -4.06
N ILE A 387 -1.56 -5.93 -5.39
CA ILE A 387 -0.45 -5.86 -6.34
C ILE A 387 -0.78 -4.81 -7.39
N PHE A 388 0.08 -3.81 -7.53
CA PHE A 388 -0.04 -2.67 -8.42
C PHE A 388 0.83 -2.88 -9.65
N PHE A 389 0.19 -2.89 -10.82
CA PHE A 389 0.84 -3.09 -12.11
C PHE A 389 1.04 -1.74 -12.78
N VAL A 390 2.23 -1.18 -12.57
CA VAL A 390 2.67 0.11 -13.12
C VAL A 390 3.49 -0.13 -14.39
N ARG A 391 3.72 0.92 -15.17
CA ARG A 391 4.58 0.84 -16.37
C ARG A 391 6.04 0.64 -15.98
N SER A 392 6.54 1.50 -15.10
CA SER A 392 7.93 1.43 -14.67
C SER A 392 8.13 2.05 -13.30
N ILE A 393 9.06 1.49 -12.55
CA ILE A 393 9.62 2.03 -11.32
C ILE A 393 11.07 2.38 -11.62
N GLU A 394 11.46 3.63 -11.37
CA GLU A 394 12.85 4.03 -11.60
C GLU A 394 13.79 3.23 -10.69
N GLY A 395 14.74 2.53 -11.30
CA GLY A 395 15.75 1.76 -10.56
C GLY A 395 15.31 0.40 -10.00
N ALA A 396 14.06 -0.02 -10.20
CA ALA A 396 13.55 -1.28 -9.65
C ALA A 396 12.60 -2.04 -10.60
N LEU A 397 12.57 -3.38 -10.48
CA LEU A 397 11.60 -4.23 -11.18
C LEU A 397 10.32 -4.41 -10.37
N GLY A 398 10.43 -4.35 -9.05
CA GLY A 398 9.31 -4.35 -8.14
C GLY A 398 9.71 -3.72 -6.81
N ILE A 399 8.71 -3.34 -6.02
CA ILE A 399 8.90 -2.84 -4.66
C ILE A 399 7.81 -3.43 -3.78
N ALA A 400 8.18 -4.16 -2.73
CA ALA A 400 7.35 -4.36 -1.56
C ALA A 400 7.51 -3.20 -0.58
N SER A 401 6.41 -2.63 -0.09
CA SER A 401 6.39 -1.49 0.84
C SER A 401 7.01 -1.74 2.23
N GLY A 402 7.35 -2.99 2.53
CA GLY A 402 7.95 -3.40 3.81
C GLY A 402 8.31 -4.88 3.82
N ILE A 403 9.20 -5.26 4.74
CA ILE A 403 9.63 -6.63 4.98
C ILE A 403 9.34 -7.00 6.45
N PRO A 404 8.13 -7.46 6.79
CA PRO A 404 6.95 -7.60 5.91
C PRO A 404 6.16 -6.29 5.72
N GLY A 405 5.17 -6.30 4.83
CA GLY A 405 4.14 -5.25 4.79
C GLY A 405 3.14 -5.35 5.96
N PRO A 406 2.27 -4.35 6.15
CA PRO A 406 1.23 -4.32 7.17
C PRO A 406 0.05 -5.21 6.76
N HIS A 407 0.25 -6.53 6.90
CA HIS A 407 -0.76 -7.53 6.51
C HIS A 407 -2.12 -7.18 7.10
N VAL A 408 -3.18 -7.48 6.35
CA VAL A 408 -4.59 -7.32 6.76
C VAL A 408 -5.02 -5.90 7.12
N LEU A 409 -4.18 -4.88 6.93
CA LEU A 409 -4.49 -3.47 7.22
C LEU A 409 -4.48 -2.67 5.91
N PRO A 410 -5.58 -2.62 5.15
CA PRO A 410 -5.63 -1.84 3.92
C PRO A 410 -5.68 -0.32 4.18
N GLY A 411 -5.38 0.45 3.14
CA GLY A 411 -5.52 1.91 3.08
C GLY A 411 -4.45 2.69 3.85
N ASN A 412 -3.29 2.09 4.13
CA ASN A 412 -2.09 2.81 4.59
C ASN A 412 -1.05 2.90 3.46
N GLY A 413 -0.02 3.73 3.68
CA GLY A 413 1.04 3.98 2.70
C GLY A 413 1.91 2.77 2.40
N ALA A 414 1.78 1.65 3.13
CA ALA A 414 2.50 0.41 2.88
C ALA A 414 1.58 -0.77 2.47
N SER A 415 0.35 -0.53 2.05
CA SER A 415 -0.61 -1.62 1.79
C SER A 415 -0.46 -2.30 0.42
N GLY A 416 0.74 -2.61 -0.07
CA GLY A 416 0.87 -3.32 -1.34
C GLY A 416 2.28 -3.63 -1.84
N VAL A 417 2.30 -4.18 -3.04
CA VAL A 417 3.48 -4.47 -3.87
C VAL A 417 3.31 -3.81 -5.23
N ALA A 418 4.35 -3.18 -5.77
CA ALA A 418 4.35 -2.59 -7.11
C ALA A 418 5.25 -3.38 -8.07
N ILE A 419 4.85 -3.51 -9.33
CA ILE A 419 5.55 -4.28 -10.37
C ILE A 419 5.71 -3.45 -11.65
N SER A 420 6.95 -3.31 -12.13
CA SER A 420 7.34 -2.59 -13.37
C SER A 420 7.05 -3.41 -14.63
N VAL A 421 5.81 -3.41 -15.11
CA VAL A 421 5.38 -4.30 -16.22
C VAL A 421 6.15 -4.04 -17.52
N ASP A 422 6.44 -2.79 -17.87
CA ASP A 422 7.07 -2.44 -19.16
C ASP A 422 8.59 -2.68 -19.15
N LEU A 423 9.20 -2.89 -17.98
CA LEU A 423 10.63 -3.16 -17.81
C LEU A 423 10.97 -4.66 -17.79
N ILE A 424 9.97 -5.52 -17.59
CA ILE A 424 10.15 -6.95 -17.38
C ILE A 424 9.62 -7.73 -18.59
N PRO A 425 10.37 -8.69 -19.15
CA PRO A 425 9.84 -9.63 -20.12
C PRO A 425 8.60 -10.35 -19.58
N LEU A 426 7.54 -10.50 -20.38
CA LEU A 426 6.27 -11.07 -19.93
C LEU A 426 6.39 -12.44 -19.22
N ASP A 427 7.35 -13.27 -19.64
CA ASP A 427 7.64 -14.59 -19.05
C ASP A 427 8.47 -14.55 -17.76
N GLU A 428 8.95 -13.38 -17.36
CA GLU A 428 9.70 -13.15 -16.12
C GLU A 428 8.87 -12.39 -15.06
N ILE A 429 7.75 -11.75 -15.45
CA ILE A 429 6.89 -11.00 -14.52
C ILE A 429 6.42 -11.86 -13.35
N GLY A 430 6.02 -13.12 -13.61
CA GLY A 430 5.57 -14.03 -12.55
C GLY A 430 6.63 -14.30 -11.49
N LEU A 431 7.91 -14.32 -11.88
CA LEU A 431 9.02 -14.51 -10.95
C LEU A 431 9.25 -13.27 -10.09
N VAL A 432 9.22 -12.08 -10.68
CA VAL A 432 9.32 -10.80 -9.95
C VAL A 432 8.16 -10.66 -8.97
N ILE A 433 6.92 -10.98 -9.39
CA ILE A 433 5.77 -11.02 -8.47
C ILE A 433 6.06 -11.94 -7.28
N ALA A 434 6.53 -13.17 -7.51
CA ALA A 434 6.81 -14.10 -6.43
C ALA A 434 7.90 -13.59 -5.48
N HIS A 435 8.92 -12.91 -6.00
CA HIS A 435 10.00 -12.29 -5.22
C HIS A 435 9.46 -11.18 -4.30
N GLU A 436 8.72 -10.22 -4.86
CA GLU A 436 8.16 -9.11 -4.06
C GLU A 436 7.08 -9.59 -3.07
N VAL A 437 6.29 -10.59 -3.44
CA VAL A 437 5.36 -11.27 -2.51
C VAL A 437 6.13 -11.89 -1.35
N GLY A 438 7.31 -12.47 -1.60
CA GLY A 438 8.22 -12.98 -0.58
C GLY A 438 8.66 -11.88 0.41
N HIS A 439 9.07 -10.72 -0.11
CA HIS A 439 9.37 -9.55 0.72
C HIS A 439 8.18 -9.11 1.56
N TYR A 440 7.01 -8.96 0.93
CA TYR A 440 5.80 -8.55 1.62
C TYR A 440 5.41 -9.52 2.75
N MET A 441 5.73 -10.82 2.62
CA MET A 441 5.53 -11.85 3.64
C MET A 441 6.57 -11.84 4.77
N GLY A 442 7.70 -11.14 4.60
CA GLY A 442 8.76 -11.01 5.61
C GLY A 442 10.06 -11.71 5.25
N LEU A 443 10.26 -12.15 4.00
CA LEU A 443 11.53 -12.68 3.54
C LEU A 443 12.49 -11.57 3.14
N PHE A 444 13.75 -11.68 3.56
CA PHE A 444 14.82 -10.79 3.11
C PHE A 444 15.53 -11.38 1.90
N HIS A 445 16.36 -10.58 1.23
CA HIS A 445 17.30 -11.16 0.29
C HIS A 445 18.23 -12.15 0.99
N THR A 446 18.33 -13.36 0.42
CA THR A 446 19.24 -14.43 0.86
C THR A 446 20.68 -13.94 0.92
N SER A 447 21.10 -13.21 -0.10
CA SER A 447 22.31 -12.39 -0.12
C SER A 447 22.02 -11.13 -0.90
N GLU A 448 22.39 -9.99 -0.33
CA GLU A 448 22.34 -8.70 -1.01
C GLU A 448 23.36 -8.63 -2.16
N ILE A 449 23.20 -7.61 -3.01
CA ILE A 449 24.05 -7.41 -4.19
C ILE A 449 25.54 -7.29 -3.85
N ASP A 450 25.89 -6.77 -2.68
CA ASP A 450 27.27 -6.64 -2.20
C ASP A 450 27.76 -7.89 -1.44
N GLY A 451 26.87 -8.85 -1.16
CA GLY A 451 27.14 -10.05 -0.38
C GLY A 451 27.59 -9.80 1.05
N GLN A 452 27.36 -8.61 1.58
CA GLN A 452 27.72 -8.26 2.94
C GLN A 452 26.57 -8.58 3.90
N VAL A 453 25.34 -8.40 3.44
CA VAL A 453 24.11 -8.70 4.19
C VAL A 453 23.47 -9.99 3.64
N ASN A 454 23.08 -10.89 4.53
CA ASN A 454 22.45 -12.19 4.22
C ASN A 454 21.23 -12.42 5.12
N ASP A 455 20.22 -13.15 4.63
CA ASP A 455 18.99 -13.43 5.38
C ASP A 455 19.25 -14.20 6.70
N PRO A 456 18.30 -14.21 7.65
CA PRO A 456 18.53 -14.83 8.95
C PRO A 456 18.32 -16.37 8.96
N PHE A 457 18.19 -17.03 7.81
CA PHE A 457 17.79 -18.44 7.69
C PHE A 457 19.01 -19.35 7.46
N PRO A 458 19.40 -20.23 8.40
CA PRO A 458 20.57 -21.10 8.22
C PRO A 458 20.47 -22.13 7.08
N ASP A 459 19.29 -22.30 6.49
CA ASP A 459 19.05 -23.26 5.40
C ASP A 459 19.11 -22.63 4.00
N THR A 460 19.49 -21.35 3.91
CA THR A 460 19.77 -20.65 2.65
C THR A 460 21.27 -20.59 2.42
N GLU A 461 21.71 -20.86 1.20
CA GLU A 461 23.11 -20.72 0.85
C GLU A 461 23.49 -19.26 0.65
N GLU A 462 24.53 -18.80 1.34
CA GLU A 462 25.00 -17.41 1.27
C GLU A 462 26.03 -17.18 0.14
N CYS A 463 25.78 -16.18 -0.71
CA CYS A 463 26.77 -15.60 -1.60
C CYS A 463 27.46 -14.40 -0.95
N ARG A 464 28.63 -14.63 -0.35
CA ARG A 464 29.42 -13.57 0.29
C ARG A 464 30.35 -12.86 -0.68
N ILE A 465 30.77 -11.64 -0.35
CA ILE A 465 31.71 -10.81 -1.15
C ILE A 465 33.00 -11.54 -1.56
N ALA A 466 33.43 -12.59 -0.85
CA ALA A 466 34.55 -13.44 -1.26
C ALA A 466 34.34 -14.17 -2.62
N ARG A 467 33.12 -14.12 -3.17
CA ARG A 467 32.77 -14.65 -4.48
C ARG A 467 32.80 -13.61 -5.60
N ASP A 468 33.00 -12.33 -5.29
CA ASP A 468 33.24 -11.26 -6.27
C ASP A 468 34.61 -11.53 -6.95
N ARG A 469 34.56 -12.08 -8.16
CA ARG A 469 35.74 -12.57 -8.89
C ARG A 469 36.40 -11.50 -9.72
N ASP A 470 35.64 -10.50 -10.16
CA ASP A 470 36.16 -9.40 -10.96
C ASP A 470 36.45 -8.14 -10.15
N GLY A 471 36.04 -8.12 -8.88
CA GLY A 471 36.40 -7.12 -7.88
C GLY A 471 35.63 -5.81 -8.07
N ASP A 472 34.46 -5.85 -8.70
CA ASP A 472 33.66 -4.65 -8.98
C ASP A 472 32.73 -4.24 -7.81
N GLY A 473 32.67 -5.08 -6.76
CA GLY A 473 31.86 -4.87 -5.56
C GLY A 473 30.43 -5.39 -5.68
N PHE A 474 30.06 -6.05 -6.78
CA PHE A 474 28.74 -6.59 -7.03
C PHE A 474 28.79 -8.10 -7.27
N LEU A 475 27.84 -8.83 -6.68
CA LEU A 475 27.73 -10.28 -6.82
C LEU A 475 26.70 -10.64 -7.86
N LEU A 476 27.17 -10.80 -9.09
CA LEU A 476 26.30 -11.26 -10.16
C LEU A 476 25.93 -12.73 -9.96
N PRO A 477 24.76 -13.15 -10.44
CA PRO A 477 24.33 -14.54 -10.28
C PRO A 477 25.30 -15.58 -10.88
N SER A 478 26.11 -15.17 -11.85
CA SER A 478 27.12 -16.03 -12.47
C SER A 478 28.25 -16.45 -11.51
N GLU A 479 28.51 -15.62 -10.49
CA GLU A 479 29.52 -15.78 -9.45
C GLU A 479 28.97 -16.55 -8.24
N CYS A 480 27.65 -16.40 -8.01
CA CYS A 480 26.89 -17.04 -6.94
C CYS A 480 26.30 -18.41 -7.30
N ARG A 481 26.72 -19.03 -8.41
CA ARG A 481 26.29 -20.40 -8.76
C ARG A 481 26.64 -21.40 -7.66
N GLY A 482 25.62 -22.12 -7.18
CA GLY A 482 25.75 -23.05 -6.05
C GLY A 482 25.89 -22.37 -4.69
N ALA A 483 25.57 -21.08 -4.61
CA ALA A 483 25.56 -20.29 -3.39
C ALA A 483 24.40 -19.29 -3.45
N GLY A 484 23.17 -19.80 -3.50
CA GLY A 484 21.96 -19.00 -3.36
C GLY A 484 21.43 -18.34 -4.63
N ALA A 485 22.19 -18.26 -5.73
CA ALA A 485 21.70 -17.66 -6.99
C ALA A 485 20.46 -18.35 -7.62
N ASP A 486 20.12 -19.54 -7.13
CA ASP A 486 18.94 -20.30 -7.53
C ASP A 486 17.73 -20.13 -6.56
N LEU A 487 17.91 -19.43 -5.44
CA LEU A 487 16.86 -19.08 -4.48
C LEU A 487 15.99 -17.93 -5.00
N LEU A 488 14.70 -17.97 -4.65
CA LEU A 488 13.71 -16.95 -4.98
C LEU A 488 14.16 -15.57 -4.51
N MET A 489 14.62 -15.50 -3.27
CA MET A 489 15.01 -14.25 -2.63
C MET A 489 16.49 -13.89 -2.87
N PHE A 490 17.13 -14.36 -3.93
CA PHE A 490 18.41 -13.78 -4.34
C PHE A 490 18.14 -12.42 -4.98
N TRP A 491 18.93 -11.38 -4.68
CA TRP A 491 18.66 -9.98 -5.06
C TRP A 491 18.33 -9.78 -6.56
N ALA A 492 18.88 -10.64 -7.43
CA ALA A 492 18.67 -10.56 -8.88
C ALA A 492 17.37 -11.22 -9.38
N ALA A 493 16.54 -11.81 -8.49
CA ALA A 493 15.22 -12.38 -8.79
C ALA A 493 15.15 -13.27 -10.04
N GLN A 494 16.13 -14.16 -10.23
CA GLN A 494 16.32 -14.91 -11.50
C GLN A 494 15.99 -16.42 -11.42
N ALA A 495 15.63 -16.92 -10.26
CA ALA A 495 15.29 -18.32 -10.02
C ALA A 495 14.26 -18.42 -8.89
N GLY A 496 13.60 -19.57 -8.74
CA GLY A 496 12.42 -19.72 -7.87
C GLY A 496 12.52 -20.78 -6.78
N ARG A 497 13.72 -21.22 -6.35
CA ARG A 497 13.83 -22.18 -5.25
C ARG A 497 13.51 -21.50 -3.91
N ILE A 498 12.69 -22.13 -3.08
CA ILE A 498 12.31 -21.60 -1.76
C ILE A 498 12.82 -22.59 -0.70
N SER A 499 13.49 -22.09 0.35
CA SER A 499 13.96 -22.95 1.44
C SER A 499 12.80 -23.40 2.35
N PRO A 500 12.97 -24.51 3.11
CA PRO A 500 11.99 -24.92 4.12
C PRO A 500 11.65 -23.84 5.17
N GLN A 501 12.63 -23.07 5.64
CA GLN A 501 12.39 -21.99 6.61
C GLN A 501 11.68 -20.80 5.97
N GLN A 502 12.09 -20.38 4.76
CA GLN A 502 11.37 -19.36 3.99
C GLN A 502 9.90 -19.77 3.77
N SER A 503 9.67 -21.03 3.39
CA SER A 503 8.32 -21.57 3.21
C SER A 503 7.47 -21.49 4.50
N THR A 504 8.10 -21.67 5.66
CA THR A 504 7.42 -21.57 6.96
C THR A 504 6.99 -20.14 7.26
N VAL A 505 7.83 -19.14 6.97
CA VAL A 505 7.46 -17.72 7.12
C VAL A 505 6.31 -17.37 6.18
N MET A 506 6.41 -17.77 4.90
CA MET A 506 5.36 -17.50 3.90
C MET A 506 4.00 -18.06 4.31
N ARG A 507 3.94 -19.32 4.77
CA ARG A 507 2.67 -19.93 5.22
C ARG A 507 2.13 -19.35 6.53
N ARG A 508 2.95 -18.60 7.28
CA ARG A 508 2.55 -17.93 8.54
C ARG A 508 2.15 -16.47 8.37
N ALA A 509 2.29 -15.91 7.17
CA ALA A 509 1.78 -14.58 6.85
C ALA A 509 0.26 -14.48 7.08
N TYR A 510 -0.21 -13.28 7.44
CA TYR A 510 -1.54 -13.09 8.03
C TYR A 510 -2.66 -12.87 7.02
N PHE A 511 -2.34 -12.57 5.76
CA PHE A 511 -3.33 -12.53 4.68
C PHE A 511 -3.50 -13.89 3.99
N VAL A 512 -2.72 -14.91 4.38
CA VAL A 512 -2.81 -16.28 3.86
C VAL A 512 -3.87 -17.06 4.65
N ARG A 513 -4.97 -17.43 4.01
CA ARG A 513 -6.08 -18.16 4.63
C ARG A 513 -5.88 -19.66 4.68
#